data_AF-A0A524D9H4-F1
#
_entry.id   AF-A0A524D9H4-F1
#
_cell.length_a   1.000
_cell.length_b   1.000
_cell.length_c   1.000
_cell.angle_alpha   90.00
_cell.angle_beta   90.00
_cell.angle_gamma   90.00
#
_symmetry.space_group_name_H-M   'P 1'
#
loop_
_entity.id
_entity.type
_entity.pdbx_description
1 polymer ?
#
loop_
_entity_poly.entity_id
_entity_poly.type
_entity_poly.pdbx_seq_one_letter_code
_entity_poly.pdbx_strand_id
1 'polypeptide(L)'
;MTHKSKEKDHDYEDEPCCDNPDIRTINGETVCVNCGMVFERNIVAQQKRAYTAAEVEERRRTEPTWRKYGARTTIPSAKKGDNMSPDQKVLFRRLAKIQNSLVSSIERNFWEARPQLKMATSSLNIPSYIEETAWKIYTEAVKKKMTVGRTIKGFIAAALYAAIRVHEHPIILNEICEVLEISEHKVVNALGLLINDILPKLGLKYHSITPQKLIFRFGSDLDIPVKQQKKANDLLTNAFERGLRKTGKDPRGFAVAALYLATLRTPFQKTQSEFAEVAGITEVTLRSRIKDIKRYLKF
;
A
#
# COMPACT_ATOMS: atom_id res chain seq x y z
N MET A 1 -25.22 26.00 18.82
CA MET A 1 -25.12 27.29 18.12
C MET A 1 -24.00 27.17 17.10
N THR A 2 -24.37 26.76 15.89
CA THR A 2 -23.48 26.58 14.75
C THR A 2 -23.21 27.93 14.12
N HIS A 3 -22.01 28.48 14.31
CA HIS A 3 -21.53 29.60 13.50
C HIS A 3 -21.32 29.09 12.07
N LYS A 4 -22.39 29.22 11.27
CA LYS A 4 -22.35 29.05 9.82
C LYS A 4 -21.70 30.32 9.28
N SER A 5 -20.37 30.34 9.21
CA SER A 5 -19.63 31.36 8.47
C SER A 5 -20.09 31.27 7.02
N LYS A 6 -20.89 32.25 6.59
CA LYS A 6 -21.23 32.48 5.19
C LYS A 6 -19.91 32.80 4.47
N GLU A 7 -19.35 31.81 3.77
CA GLU A 7 -18.49 32.08 2.63
C GLU A 7 -19.35 32.84 1.64
N LYS A 8 -19.10 34.15 1.54
CA LYS A 8 -19.53 34.94 0.40
C LYS A 8 -18.50 34.62 -0.69
N ASP A 9 -18.87 33.75 -1.61
CA ASP A 9 -18.23 33.69 -2.92
C ASP A 9 -18.46 35.05 -3.57
N HIS A 10 -17.45 35.92 -3.49
CA HIS A 10 -17.39 37.11 -4.32
C HIS A 10 -16.90 36.65 -5.68
N ASP A 11 -17.85 36.32 -6.55
CA ASP A 11 -17.63 36.29 -7.99
C ASP A 11 -17.21 37.70 -8.41
N TYR A 12 -15.90 37.95 -8.47
CA TYR A 12 -15.37 39.12 -9.16
C TYR A 12 -15.59 38.88 -10.65
N GLU A 13 -16.64 39.48 -11.19
CA GLU A 13 -16.81 39.66 -12.62
C GLU A 13 -15.52 40.31 -13.17
N ASP A 14 -14.90 39.66 -14.15
CA ASP A 14 -13.67 40.11 -14.80
C ASP A 14 -13.84 41.52 -15.39
N GLU A 15 -13.39 42.55 -14.67
CA GLU A 15 -13.19 43.87 -15.28
C GLU A 15 -12.09 43.73 -16.36
N PRO A 16 -12.40 44.00 -17.64
CA PRO A 16 -11.42 43.82 -18.71
C PRO A 16 -10.32 44.86 -18.57
N CYS A 17 -9.09 44.41 -18.30
CA CYS A 17 -7.97 45.32 -18.05
C CYS A 17 -7.43 46.01 -19.32
N CYS A 18 -7.59 45.41 -20.50
CA CYS A 18 -7.30 45.97 -21.84
C CYS A 18 -7.84 45.05 -22.94
N ASP A 19 -7.86 45.53 -24.20
CA ASP A 19 -8.39 44.80 -25.36
C ASP A 19 -7.64 43.48 -25.69
N ASN A 20 -6.38 43.34 -25.25
CA ASN A 20 -5.61 42.11 -25.41
C ASN A 20 -4.71 41.83 -24.18
N PRO A 21 -5.25 41.21 -23.12
CA PRO A 21 -4.54 41.02 -21.85
C PRO A 21 -3.53 39.85 -21.91
N ASP A 22 -2.26 40.12 -21.57
CA ASP A 22 -1.23 39.09 -21.35
C ASP A 22 -1.02 38.91 -19.84
N ILE A 23 -1.77 37.97 -19.24
CA ILE A 23 -1.77 37.73 -17.80
C ILE A 23 -0.62 36.79 -17.43
N ARG A 24 0.33 37.26 -16.62
CA ARG A 24 1.45 36.47 -16.10
C ARG A 24 1.58 36.61 -14.59
N THR A 25 2.06 35.56 -13.95
CA THR A 25 2.40 35.60 -12.53
C THR A 25 3.85 36.08 -12.38
N ILE A 26 4.03 37.31 -11.88
CA ILE A 26 5.35 37.91 -11.63
C ILE A 26 5.45 38.19 -10.13
N ASN A 27 6.52 37.71 -9.48
CA ASN A 27 6.78 37.94 -8.06
C ASN A 27 5.65 37.55 -7.09
N GLY A 28 4.82 36.57 -7.48
CA GLY A 28 3.67 36.14 -6.67
C GLY A 28 2.45 37.05 -6.82
N GLU A 29 2.42 37.93 -7.80
CA GLU A 29 1.23 38.71 -8.18
C GLU A 29 0.79 38.30 -9.59
N THR A 30 -0.52 38.18 -9.81
CA THR A 30 -1.11 37.94 -11.12
C THR A 30 -1.30 39.28 -11.79
N VAL A 31 -0.46 39.58 -12.79
CA VAL A 31 -0.39 40.89 -13.44
C VAL A 31 -0.60 40.78 -14.94
N CYS A 32 -1.31 41.74 -15.53
CA CYS A 32 -1.30 41.91 -16.98
C CYS A 32 0.00 42.62 -17.39
N VAL A 33 0.85 41.97 -18.20
CA VAL A 33 2.10 42.55 -18.69
C VAL A 33 1.86 43.73 -19.64
N ASN A 34 0.70 43.75 -20.30
CA ASN A 34 0.38 44.76 -21.32
C ASN A 34 -0.09 46.09 -20.70
N CYS A 35 -0.94 46.06 -19.67
CA CYS A 35 -1.47 47.27 -19.02
C CYS A 35 -0.98 47.50 -17.58
N GLY A 36 -0.25 46.54 -16.99
CA GLY A 36 0.29 46.64 -15.64
C GLY A 36 -0.74 46.46 -14.52
N MET A 37 -2.00 46.13 -14.83
CA MET A 37 -3.03 45.89 -13.83
C MET A 37 -2.73 44.62 -13.03
N VAL A 38 -2.78 44.74 -11.70
CA VAL A 38 -2.60 43.63 -10.75
C VAL A 38 -3.98 43.13 -10.34
N PHE A 39 -4.31 41.90 -10.71
CA PHE A 39 -5.60 41.28 -10.39
C PHE A 39 -5.61 40.68 -8.99
N GLU A 40 -4.56 39.92 -8.65
CA GLU A 40 -4.48 39.21 -7.38
C GLU A 40 -3.05 39.20 -6.87
N ARG A 41 -2.87 39.42 -5.56
CA ARG A 41 -1.63 39.11 -4.87
C ARG A 41 -1.73 37.69 -4.33
N ASN A 42 -0.96 36.77 -4.90
CA ASN A 42 -0.87 35.39 -4.44
C ASN A 42 -0.01 35.34 -3.17
N ILE A 43 -0.62 35.72 -2.05
CA ILE A 43 -0.01 35.61 -0.73
C ILE A 43 -0.04 34.13 -0.36
N VAL A 44 1.12 33.48 -0.32
CA VAL A 44 1.24 32.13 0.22
C VAL A 44 1.01 32.19 1.74
N ALA A 45 -0.26 32.11 2.15
CA ALA A 45 -0.71 32.23 3.54
C ALA A 45 -0.11 31.16 4.47
N GLN A 46 0.37 30.03 3.91
CA GLN A 46 1.07 28.99 4.65
C GLN A 46 2.42 28.71 4.00
N GLN A 47 3.49 29.34 4.50
CA GLN A 47 4.87 28.93 4.21
C GLN A 47 5.14 27.54 4.82
N LYS A 48 4.67 26.48 4.14
CA LYS A 48 4.88 25.08 4.56
C LYS A 48 6.32 24.60 4.38
N ARG A 49 7.16 25.34 3.66
CA ARG A 49 8.56 24.96 3.43
C ARG A 49 9.42 25.37 4.62
N ALA A 50 10.00 24.37 5.28
CA ALA A 50 11.06 24.52 6.26
C ALA A 50 12.35 24.02 5.61
N TYR A 51 13.41 24.83 5.63
CA TYR A 51 14.69 24.44 5.01
C TYR A 51 15.71 23.97 6.05
N THR A 52 15.50 24.32 7.33
CA THR A 52 16.37 23.93 8.44
C THR A 52 15.63 23.04 9.45
N ALA A 53 16.37 22.17 10.14
CA ALA A 53 15.80 21.29 11.17
C ALA A 53 15.19 22.08 12.36
N ALA A 54 15.76 23.25 12.67
CA ALA A 54 15.24 24.15 13.71
C ALA A 54 13.88 24.75 13.32
N GLU A 55 13.75 25.22 12.08
CA GLU A 55 12.48 25.69 11.52
C GLU A 55 11.39 24.61 11.46
N VAL A 56 11.78 23.34 11.22
CA VAL A 56 10.84 22.21 11.28
C VAL A 56 10.34 22.01 12.71
N GLU A 57 11.24 22.02 13.70
CA GLU A 57 10.88 21.77 15.09
C GLU A 57 10.04 22.92 15.69
N GLU A 58 10.34 24.16 15.33
CA GLU A 58 9.55 25.33 15.77
C GLU A 58 8.12 25.29 15.20
N ARG A 59 7.97 24.91 13.92
CA ARG A 59 6.63 24.70 13.32
C ARG A 59 5.88 23.53 13.96
N ARG A 60 6.56 22.39 14.19
CA ARG A 60 5.97 21.19 14.84
C ARG A 60 5.34 21.50 16.20
N ARG A 61 5.74 22.56 16.90
CA ARG A 61 5.11 23.00 18.15
C ARG A 61 3.64 23.35 17.99
N THR A 62 3.26 23.92 16.84
CA THR A 62 1.89 24.36 16.55
C THR A 62 1.08 23.32 15.76
N GLU A 63 1.75 22.30 15.22
CA GLU A 63 1.09 21.28 14.41
C GLU A 63 0.31 20.27 15.27
N PRO A 64 -0.94 19.95 14.91
CA PRO A 64 -1.69 18.91 15.58
C PRO A 64 -1.00 17.55 15.42
N THR A 65 -0.72 16.87 16.53
CA THR A 65 -0.21 15.50 16.50
C THR A 65 -1.37 14.53 16.28
N TRP A 66 -1.35 13.78 15.18
CA TRP A 66 -2.37 12.79 14.84
C TRP A 66 -2.04 11.40 15.34
N ARG A 67 -3.06 10.57 15.56
CA ARG A 67 -2.88 9.14 15.82
C ARG A 67 -2.36 8.41 14.59
N LYS A 68 -1.60 7.34 14.85
CA LYS A 68 -1.07 6.44 13.80
C LYS A 68 -2.14 5.61 13.09
N TYR A 69 -3.35 5.49 13.65
CA TYR A 69 -4.40 4.58 13.22
C TYR A 69 -5.78 5.26 13.06
N GLY A 70 -5.85 6.59 13.05
CA GLY A 70 -7.12 7.29 12.87
C GLY A 70 -6.98 8.80 12.85
N ALA A 71 -8.04 9.49 12.42
CA ALA A 71 -8.09 10.95 12.27
C ALA A 71 -8.35 11.71 13.58
N ARG A 72 -7.98 11.14 14.74
CA ARG A 72 -8.06 11.85 16.03
C ARG A 72 -6.67 12.36 16.39
N THR A 73 -6.60 13.57 16.93
CA THR A 73 -5.37 14.09 17.51
C THR A 73 -5.02 13.38 18.83
N THR A 74 -3.78 13.55 19.29
CA THR A 74 -3.33 13.08 20.60
C THR A 74 -2.74 14.25 21.37
N ILE A 75 -3.14 14.39 22.64
CA ILE A 75 -2.44 15.22 23.61
C ILE A 75 -1.14 14.49 23.96
N PRO A 76 0.04 15.04 23.62
CA PRO A 76 1.30 14.45 24.00
C PRO A 76 1.46 14.52 25.53
N SER A 77 2.09 13.50 26.10
CA SER A 77 2.51 13.56 27.50
C SER A 77 3.57 14.64 27.69
N ALA A 78 3.46 15.43 28.75
CA ALA A 78 4.47 16.44 29.11
C ALA A 78 5.86 15.80 29.17
N LYS A 79 6.84 16.41 28.49
CA LYS A 79 8.22 15.91 28.46
C LYS A 79 8.98 16.38 29.71
N LYS A 80 10.08 15.70 30.07
CA LYS A 80 11.03 16.23 31.06
C LYS A 80 11.59 17.55 30.52
N GLY A 81 11.34 18.65 31.23
CA GLY A 81 11.73 20.00 30.81
C GLY A 81 10.57 20.96 30.49
N ASP A 82 9.32 20.50 30.51
CA ASP A 82 8.17 21.40 30.38
C ASP A 82 7.99 22.26 31.63
N ASN A 83 7.94 23.59 31.44
CA ASN A 83 7.63 24.63 32.44
C ASN A 83 6.13 24.63 32.81
N MET A 84 5.58 23.45 33.12
CA MET A 84 4.18 23.27 33.50
C MET A 84 4.10 23.02 35.00
N SER A 85 3.13 23.66 35.65
CA SER A 85 2.86 23.47 37.08
C SER A 85 2.48 22.00 37.37
N PRO A 86 2.70 21.50 38.60
CA PRO A 86 2.29 20.14 38.97
C PRO A 86 0.81 19.87 38.68
N ASP A 87 -0.08 20.83 38.96
CA ASP A 87 -1.52 20.71 38.73
C ASP A 87 -1.88 20.62 37.26
N GLN A 88 -1.23 21.45 36.43
CA GLN A 88 -1.40 21.38 34.97
C GLN A 88 -0.93 20.02 34.43
N LYS A 89 0.19 19.48 34.93
CA LYS A 89 0.66 18.14 34.54
C LYS A 89 -0.36 17.06 34.86
N VAL A 90 -1.03 17.14 36.02
CA VAL A 90 -2.09 16.20 36.40
C VAL A 90 -3.32 16.35 35.49
N LEU A 91 -3.74 17.59 35.21
CA LEU A 91 -4.84 17.87 34.29
C LEU A 91 -4.59 17.29 32.90
N PHE A 92 -3.43 17.58 32.29
CA PHE A 92 -3.09 17.09 30.95
C PHE A 92 -2.96 15.56 30.90
N ARG A 93 -2.45 14.91 31.95
CA ARG A 93 -2.47 13.44 32.05
C ARG A 93 -3.90 12.89 32.09
N ARG A 94 -4.80 13.53 32.84
CA ARG A 94 -6.22 13.13 32.90
C ARG A 94 -6.90 13.31 31.55
N LEU A 95 -6.68 14.44 30.88
CA LEU A 95 -7.20 14.71 29.54
C LEU A 95 -6.64 13.74 28.50
N ALA A 96 -5.34 13.46 28.51
CA ALA A 96 -4.72 12.49 27.63
C ALA A 96 -5.30 11.08 27.86
N LYS A 97 -5.55 10.68 29.11
CA LYS A 97 -6.21 9.40 29.43
C LYS A 97 -7.63 9.34 28.86
N ILE A 98 -8.42 10.40 29.02
CA ILE A 98 -9.79 10.49 28.47
C ILE A 98 -9.74 10.46 26.95
N GLN A 99 -8.86 11.24 26.32
CA GLN A 99 -8.76 11.28 24.87
C GLN A 99 -8.32 9.93 24.30
N ASN A 100 -7.36 9.25 24.94
CA ASN A 100 -6.85 7.92 24.57
C ASN A 100 -7.86 6.78 24.80
N SER A 101 -8.94 7.02 25.55
CA SER A 101 -10.01 6.04 25.67
C SER A 101 -10.59 5.69 24.30
N LEU A 102 -10.72 4.39 24.04
CA LEU A 102 -11.23 3.84 22.79
C LEU A 102 -12.76 3.75 22.88
N VAL A 103 -13.43 4.85 22.56
CA VAL A 103 -14.88 4.99 22.76
C VAL A 103 -15.64 4.20 21.71
N SER A 104 -15.20 4.27 20.45
CA SER A 104 -15.87 3.60 19.33
C SER A 104 -15.35 2.19 19.09
N SER A 105 -16.24 1.29 18.66
CA SER A 105 -15.87 -0.05 18.17
C SER A 105 -14.91 0.02 16.98
N ILE A 106 -15.09 1.02 16.12
CA ILE A 106 -14.21 1.27 14.96
C ILE A 106 -12.80 1.67 15.44
N GLU A 107 -12.71 2.53 16.45
CA GLU A 107 -11.42 2.97 17.00
C GLU A 107 -10.67 1.83 17.67
N ARG A 108 -11.38 0.96 18.41
CA ARG A 108 -10.80 -0.27 18.97
C ARG A 108 -10.26 -1.18 17.88
N ASN A 109 -11.03 -1.37 16.81
CA ASN A 109 -10.61 -2.19 15.68
C ASN A 109 -9.34 -1.62 15.00
N PHE A 110 -9.28 -0.31 14.74
CA PHE A 110 -8.09 0.30 14.15
C PHE A 110 -6.87 0.24 15.06
N TRP A 111 -7.06 0.39 16.37
CA TRP A 111 -5.99 0.27 17.36
C TRP A 111 -5.36 -1.13 17.36
N GLU A 112 -6.18 -2.18 17.23
CA GLU A 112 -5.71 -3.56 17.13
C GLU A 112 -5.07 -3.86 15.77
N ALA A 113 -5.66 -3.34 14.68
CA ALA A 113 -5.25 -3.68 13.32
C ALA A 113 -3.96 -3.01 12.85
N ARG A 114 -3.73 -1.73 13.19
CA ARG A 114 -2.58 -0.96 12.67
C ARG A 114 -1.24 -1.58 13.05
N PRO A 115 -0.99 -2.01 14.31
CA PRO A 115 0.27 -2.66 14.67
C PRO A 115 0.49 -3.98 13.90
N GLN A 116 -0.56 -4.78 13.72
CA GLN A 116 -0.47 -6.07 13.00
C GLN A 116 -0.15 -5.85 11.52
N LEU A 117 -0.79 -4.88 10.86
CA LEU A 117 -0.46 -4.51 9.48
C LEU A 117 0.99 -4.03 9.35
N LYS A 118 1.44 -3.20 10.30
CA LYS A 118 2.81 -2.68 10.30
C LYS A 118 3.84 -3.78 10.55
N MET A 119 3.55 -4.71 11.45
CA MET A 119 4.39 -5.88 11.69
C MET A 119 4.51 -6.71 10.41
N ALA A 120 3.39 -7.07 9.78
CA ALA A 120 3.40 -7.90 8.58
C ALA A 120 4.14 -7.25 7.40
N THR A 121 3.92 -5.94 7.19
CA THR A 121 4.62 -5.19 6.13
C THR A 121 6.12 -5.06 6.39
N SER A 122 6.52 -4.87 7.66
CA SER A 122 7.94 -4.81 8.03
C SER A 122 8.61 -6.18 7.87
N SER A 123 7.96 -7.28 8.28
CA SER A 123 8.51 -8.63 8.14
C SER A 123 8.69 -9.05 6.69
N LEU A 124 7.79 -8.62 5.79
CA LEU A 124 7.83 -8.93 4.36
C LEU A 124 8.57 -7.89 3.52
N ASN A 125 9.21 -6.88 4.15
CA ASN A 125 9.89 -5.76 3.48
C ASN A 125 9.02 -5.06 2.42
N ILE A 126 7.74 -4.88 2.73
CA ILE A 126 6.78 -4.26 1.82
C ILE A 126 6.93 -2.73 1.86
N PRO A 127 6.99 -2.05 0.70
CA PRO A 127 7.08 -0.60 0.65
C PRO A 127 5.89 0.13 1.31
N SER A 128 6.15 1.32 1.85
CA SER A 128 5.15 2.13 2.57
C SER A 128 3.92 2.48 1.73
N TYR A 129 4.07 2.71 0.42
CA TYR A 129 2.93 3.03 -0.45
C TYR A 129 1.91 1.87 -0.57
N ILE A 130 2.39 0.62 -0.48
CA ILE A 130 1.52 -0.56 -0.44
C ILE A 130 0.84 -0.66 0.93
N GLU A 131 1.58 -0.43 2.01
CA GLU A 131 1.02 -0.37 3.38
C GLU A 131 -0.11 0.67 3.48
N GLU A 132 0.09 1.87 2.95
CA GLU A 132 -0.92 2.93 2.94
C GLU A 132 -2.16 2.53 2.14
N THR A 133 -1.97 1.87 1.00
CA THR A 133 -3.08 1.36 0.18
C THR A 133 -3.84 0.27 0.91
N ALA A 134 -3.14 -0.66 1.56
CA ALA A 134 -3.75 -1.69 2.41
C ALA A 134 -4.55 -1.07 3.55
N TRP A 135 -4.00 -0.03 4.20
CA TRP A 135 -4.68 0.68 5.27
C TRP A 135 -5.93 1.41 4.79
N LYS A 136 -5.90 2.02 3.60
CA LYS A 136 -7.08 2.65 2.96
C LYS A 136 -8.18 1.61 2.70
N ILE A 137 -7.83 0.47 2.09
CA ILE A 137 -8.77 -0.64 1.83
C ILE A 137 -9.39 -1.15 3.15
N TYR A 138 -8.56 -1.37 4.17
CA TYR A 138 -9.02 -1.83 5.48
C TYR A 138 -9.94 -0.82 6.17
N THR A 139 -9.60 0.47 6.11
CA THR A 139 -10.39 1.56 6.70
C THR A 139 -11.80 1.60 6.12
N GLU A 140 -11.92 1.48 4.79
CA GLU A 140 -13.22 1.43 4.13
C GLU A 140 -14.02 0.17 4.48
N ALA A 141 -13.36 -0.98 4.62
CA ALA A 141 -14.01 -2.22 5.04
C ALA A 141 -14.61 -2.12 6.46
N VAL A 142 -13.88 -1.48 7.39
CA VAL A 142 -14.34 -1.26 8.76
C VAL A 142 -15.48 -0.24 8.82
N LYS A 143 -15.42 0.84 8.04
CA LYS A 143 -16.52 1.82 7.94
C LYS A 143 -17.84 1.17 7.51
N LYS A 144 -17.76 0.17 6.61
CA LYS A 144 -18.92 -0.64 6.20
C LYS A 144 -19.30 -1.76 7.16
N LYS A 145 -18.67 -1.86 8.33
CA LYS A 145 -18.91 -2.91 9.34
C LYS A 145 -18.68 -4.34 8.82
N MET A 146 -17.84 -4.54 7.80
CA MET A 146 -17.58 -5.86 7.21
C MET A 146 -16.77 -6.80 8.13
N THR A 147 -16.08 -6.22 9.12
CA THR A 147 -15.25 -6.91 10.11
C THR A 147 -16.03 -7.47 11.30
N VAL A 148 -17.31 -7.11 11.47
CA VAL A 148 -18.12 -7.57 12.59
C VAL A 148 -18.40 -9.08 12.46
N GLY A 149 -18.10 -9.85 13.51
CA GLY A 149 -18.29 -11.31 13.53
C GLY A 149 -17.23 -12.11 12.76
N ARG A 150 -16.16 -11.45 12.29
CA ARG A 150 -15.07 -12.09 11.54
C ARG A 150 -13.72 -11.75 12.16
N THR A 151 -12.69 -12.52 11.82
CA THR A 151 -11.34 -12.30 12.36
C THR A 151 -10.72 -11.02 11.78
N ILE A 152 -10.32 -10.10 12.66
CA ILE A 152 -9.64 -8.83 12.31
C ILE A 152 -8.37 -9.12 11.51
N LYS A 153 -7.53 -10.02 12.03
CA LYS A 153 -6.35 -10.60 11.39
C LYS A 153 -6.60 -11.01 9.92
N GLY A 154 -7.71 -11.71 9.65
CA GLY A 154 -8.07 -12.16 8.30
C GLY A 154 -8.36 -11.02 7.32
N PHE A 155 -9.02 -9.96 7.78
CA PHE A 155 -9.25 -8.76 6.96
C PHE A 155 -7.98 -7.95 6.73
N ILE A 156 -7.06 -7.91 7.69
CA ILE A 156 -5.75 -7.26 7.53
C ILE A 156 -4.94 -7.99 6.46
N ALA A 157 -4.83 -9.32 6.57
CA ALA A 157 -4.16 -10.16 5.58
C ALA A 157 -4.76 -9.98 4.18
N ALA A 158 -6.09 -9.97 4.08
CA ALA A 158 -6.80 -9.80 2.81
C ALA A 158 -6.61 -8.39 2.22
N ALA A 159 -6.65 -7.34 3.05
CA ALA A 159 -6.44 -5.97 2.60
C ALA A 159 -4.98 -5.74 2.14
N LEU A 160 -4.02 -6.33 2.86
CA LEU A 160 -2.61 -6.31 2.46
C LEU A 160 -2.40 -7.04 1.14
N TYR A 161 -2.94 -8.25 0.99
CA TYR A 161 -2.84 -9.01 -0.25
C TYR A 161 -3.53 -8.30 -1.42
N ALA A 162 -4.71 -7.70 -1.20
CA ALA A 162 -5.38 -6.89 -2.22
C ALA A 162 -4.52 -5.70 -2.65
N ALA A 163 -3.89 -4.98 -1.73
CA ALA A 163 -3.00 -3.87 -2.05
C ALA A 163 -1.76 -4.33 -2.84
N ILE A 164 -1.16 -5.45 -2.45
CA ILE A 164 -0.05 -6.08 -3.20
C ILE A 164 -0.49 -6.40 -4.63
N ARG A 165 -1.73 -6.86 -4.82
CA ARG A 165 -2.25 -7.18 -6.16
C ARG A 165 -2.57 -5.95 -7.00
N VAL A 166 -3.04 -4.88 -6.37
CA VAL A 166 -3.24 -3.57 -7.02
C VAL A 166 -1.89 -3.01 -7.52
N HIS A 167 -0.86 -3.08 -6.67
CA HIS A 167 0.50 -2.62 -6.98
C HIS A 167 1.36 -3.66 -7.68
N GLU A 168 0.77 -4.80 -8.04
CA GLU A 168 1.42 -5.79 -8.89
C GLU A 168 2.75 -6.36 -8.35
N HIS A 169 2.91 -6.34 -7.02
CA HIS A 169 4.12 -6.75 -6.30
C HIS A 169 4.15 -8.29 -6.11
N PRO A 170 5.30 -8.97 -6.29
CA PRO A 170 5.37 -10.42 -6.28
C PRO A 170 5.43 -10.98 -4.85
N ILE A 171 4.31 -10.95 -4.11
CA ILE A 171 4.15 -11.62 -2.82
C ILE A 171 3.06 -12.68 -2.90
N ILE A 172 3.30 -13.83 -2.27
CA ILE A 172 2.36 -14.95 -2.25
C ILE A 172 1.45 -14.83 -1.04
N LEU A 173 0.21 -15.31 -1.20
CA LEU A 173 -0.76 -15.35 -0.11
C LEU A 173 -0.24 -16.13 1.12
N ASN A 174 0.42 -17.27 0.89
CA ASN A 174 0.98 -18.14 1.94
C ASN A 174 1.96 -17.38 2.85
N GLU A 175 2.84 -16.56 2.29
CA GLU A 175 3.81 -15.76 3.06
C GLU A 175 3.11 -14.81 4.04
N ILE A 176 2.00 -14.20 3.62
CA ILE A 176 1.20 -13.34 4.50
C ILE A 176 0.48 -14.16 5.57
N CYS A 177 -0.01 -15.34 5.20
CA CYS A 177 -0.71 -16.25 6.13
C CYS A 177 0.23 -16.78 7.22
N GLU A 178 1.48 -17.09 6.86
CA GLU A 178 2.53 -17.51 7.79
C GLU A 178 2.88 -16.40 8.78
N VAL A 179 3.13 -15.18 8.29
CA VAL A 179 3.50 -14.03 9.15
C VAL A 179 2.39 -13.63 10.13
N LEU A 180 1.12 -13.76 9.73
CA LEU A 180 -0.02 -13.39 10.57
C LEU A 180 -0.62 -14.56 11.37
N GLU A 181 -0.15 -15.78 11.12
CA GLU A 181 -0.63 -17.04 11.71
C GLU A 181 -2.15 -17.25 11.48
N ILE A 182 -2.57 -17.23 10.22
CA ILE A 182 -3.98 -17.35 9.82
C ILE A 182 -4.14 -18.43 8.76
N SER A 183 -5.26 -19.15 8.79
CA SER A 183 -5.61 -20.07 7.72
C SER A 183 -5.94 -19.35 6.41
N GLU A 184 -5.41 -19.88 5.31
CA GLU A 184 -5.59 -19.33 3.96
C GLU A 184 -7.08 -19.13 3.60
N HIS A 185 -7.94 -20.09 3.95
CA HIS A 185 -9.38 -20.01 3.72
C HIS A 185 -10.04 -18.75 4.31
N LYS A 186 -9.63 -18.33 5.52
CA LYS A 186 -10.18 -17.12 6.14
C LYS A 186 -9.77 -15.87 5.36
N VAL A 187 -8.55 -15.86 4.83
CA VAL A 187 -8.03 -14.74 4.05
C VAL A 187 -8.71 -14.68 2.68
N VAL A 188 -8.87 -15.81 1.99
CA VAL A 188 -9.57 -15.88 0.69
C VAL A 188 -11.03 -15.42 0.80
N ASN A 189 -11.75 -15.84 1.84
CA ASN A 189 -13.13 -15.42 2.07
C ASN A 189 -13.23 -13.90 2.30
N ALA A 190 -12.34 -13.33 3.10
CA ALA A 190 -12.30 -11.88 3.32
C ALA A 190 -11.88 -11.13 2.04
N LEU A 191 -10.93 -11.68 1.29
CA LEU A 191 -10.43 -11.11 0.04
C LEU A 191 -11.53 -10.98 -1.01
N GLY A 192 -12.36 -12.01 -1.20
CA GLY A 192 -13.47 -11.96 -2.15
C GLY A 192 -14.43 -10.80 -1.86
N LEU A 193 -14.71 -10.55 -0.59
CA LEU A 193 -15.56 -9.42 -0.17
C LEU A 193 -14.90 -8.07 -0.44
N LEU A 194 -13.60 -7.93 -0.17
CA LEU A 194 -12.87 -6.70 -0.44
C LEU A 194 -12.80 -6.40 -1.94
N ILE A 195 -12.56 -7.42 -2.77
CA ILE A 195 -12.49 -7.28 -4.22
C ILE A 195 -13.83 -6.84 -4.80
N ASN A 196 -14.94 -7.41 -4.32
CA ASN A 196 -16.27 -7.11 -4.86
C ASN A 196 -16.82 -5.76 -4.33
N ASP A 197 -16.66 -5.48 -3.03
CA ASP A 197 -17.37 -4.35 -2.41
C ASP A 197 -16.51 -3.09 -2.22
N ILE A 198 -15.19 -3.24 -2.03
CA ILE A 198 -14.31 -2.15 -1.59
C ILE A 198 -13.45 -1.62 -2.74
N LEU A 199 -12.77 -2.50 -3.47
CA LEU A 199 -11.87 -2.08 -4.55
C LEU A 199 -12.57 -1.21 -5.63
N PRO A 200 -13.79 -1.53 -6.10
CA PRO A 200 -14.48 -0.70 -7.08
C PRO A 200 -14.80 0.71 -6.57
N LYS A 201 -15.11 0.83 -5.27
CA LYS A 201 -15.40 2.14 -4.64
C LYS A 201 -14.16 3.02 -4.53
N LEU A 202 -12.99 2.40 -4.41
CA LEU A 202 -11.71 3.09 -4.39
C LEU A 202 -11.12 3.32 -5.80
N GLY A 203 -11.80 2.86 -6.86
CA GLY A 203 -11.28 2.91 -8.22
C GLY A 203 -10.03 2.03 -8.43
N LEU A 204 -9.79 1.05 -7.56
CA LEU A 204 -8.61 0.19 -7.62
C LEU A 204 -8.93 -1.09 -8.40
N LYS A 205 -8.00 -1.50 -9.27
CA LYS A 205 -8.13 -2.73 -10.07
C LYS A 205 -7.33 -3.86 -9.44
N TYR A 206 -7.99 -5.00 -9.26
CA TYR A 206 -7.34 -6.22 -8.81
C TYR A 206 -6.74 -6.98 -9.99
N HIS A 207 -5.44 -7.25 -9.94
CA HIS A 207 -4.74 -8.02 -10.96
C HIS A 207 -4.51 -9.47 -10.50
N SER A 208 -4.65 -10.45 -11.39
CA SER A 208 -4.34 -11.86 -11.12
C SER A 208 -2.81 -12.10 -11.13
N ILE A 209 -2.32 -13.13 -10.43
CA ILE A 209 -0.87 -13.32 -10.26
C ILE A 209 -0.25 -13.83 -11.56
N THR A 210 0.75 -13.11 -12.06
CA THR A 210 1.46 -13.45 -13.28
C THR A 210 2.69 -14.28 -12.94
N PRO A 211 2.85 -15.50 -13.50
CA PRO A 211 4.03 -16.34 -13.28
C PRO A 211 5.36 -15.62 -13.56
N GLN A 212 5.40 -14.73 -14.55
CA GLN A 212 6.61 -14.04 -15.00
C GLN A 212 7.27 -13.23 -13.89
N LYS A 213 6.48 -12.56 -13.03
CA LYS A 213 7.02 -11.78 -11.92
C LYS A 213 7.61 -12.65 -10.82
N LEU A 214 7.01 -13.84 -10.62
CA LEU A 214 7.50 -14.82 -9.66
C LEU A 214 8.82 -15.45 -10.11
N ILE A 215 9.08 -15.57 -11.42
CA ILE A 215 10.35 -16.12 -11.95
C ILE A 215 11.56 -15.33 -11.42
N PHE A 216 11.50 -14.00 -11.46
CA PHE A 216 12.64 -13.17 -11.02
C PHE A 216 12.82 -13.20 -9.51
N ARG A 217 11.71 -13.23 -8.75
CA ARG A 217 11.77 -13.33 -7.29
C ARG A 217 12.32 -14.69 -6.84
N PHE A 218 11.68 -15.78 -7.23
CA PHE A 218 12.13 -17.13 -6.92
C PHE A 218 13.53 -17.43 -7.47
N GLY A 219 13.86 -16.86 -8.63
CA GLY A 219 15.20 -16.95 -9.19
C GLY A 219 16.25 -16.29 -8.29
N SER A 220 15.91 -15.17 -7.65
CA SER A 220 16.78 -14.50 -6.68
C SER A 220 16.85 -15.28 -5.37
N ASP A 221 15.72 -15.79 -4.87
CA ASP A 221 15.68 -16.63 -3.64
C ASP A 221 16.50 -17.93 -3.81
N LEU A 222 16.63 -18.42 -5.04
CA LEU A 222 17.42 -19.59 -5.39
C LEU A 222 18.85 -19.26 -5.83
N ASP A 223 19.30 -18.00 -5.85
CA ASP A 223 20.62 -17.59 -6.35
C ASP A 223 20.89 -17.99 -7.81
N ILE A 224 19.83 -18.07 -8.63
CA ILE A 224 19.93 -18.37 -10.06
C ILE A 224 20.42 -17.12 -10.79
N PRO A 225 21.44 -17.22 -11.66
CA PRO A 225 21.92 -16.04 -12.36
C PRO A 225 20.86 -15.45 -13.30
N VAL A 226 20.85 -14.12 -13.44
CA VAL A 226 19.83 -13.36 -14.19
C VAL A 226 19.66 -13.85 -15.63
N LYS A 227 20.74 -14.35 -16.26
CA LYS A 227 20.71 -14.90 -17.62
C LYS A 227 19.76 -16.11 -17.73
N GLN A 228 19.76 -16.99 -16.72
CA GLN A 228 18.90 -18.16 -16.62
C GLN A 228 17.46 -17.75 -16.25
N GLN A 229 17.29 -16.73 -15.40
CA GLN A 229 15.97 -16.19 -15.07
C GLN A 229 15.28 -15.60 -16.32
N LYS A 230 16.01 -14.84 -17.14
CA LYS A 230 15.50 -14.34 -18.44
C LYS A 230 15.11 -15.49 -19.37
N LYS A 231 15.98 -16.49 -19.50
CA LYS A 231 15.70 -17.69 -20.29
C LYS A 231 14.44 -18.43 -19.80
N ALA A 232 14.23 -18.51 -18.49
CA ALA A 232 13.01 -19.10 -17.91
C ALA A 232 11.76 -18.29 -18.30
N ASN A 233 11.84 -16.97 -18.25
CA ASN A 233 10.73 -16.10 -18.69
C ASN A 233 10.42 -16.29 -20.18
N ASP A 234 11.45 -16.36 -21.03
CA ASP A 234 11.29 -16.58 -22.46
C ASP A 234 10.68 -17.96 -22.74
N LEU A 235 11.17 -19.01 -22.07
CA LEU A 235 10.62 -20.37 -22.18
C LEU A 235 9.13 -20.40 -21.82
N LEU A 236 8.76 -19.74 -20.73
CA LEU A 236 7.37 -19.73 -20.28
C LEU A 236 6.47 -18.91 -21.21
N THR A 237 6.97 -17.78 -21.71
CA THR A 237 6.24 -16.93 -22.67
C THR A 237 6.00 -17.67 -23.99
N ASN A 238 7.03 -18.30 -24.54
CA ASN A 238 6.92 -19.16 -25.71
C ASN A 238 5.93 -20.32 -25.50
N ALA A 239 5.92 -20.93 -24.32
CA ALA A 239 4.97 -22.00 -24.00
C ALA A 239 3.52 -21.49 -24.02
N PHE A 240 3.27 -20.29 -23.49
CA PHE A 240 1.95 -19.66 -23.52
C PHE A 240 1.51 -19.28 -24.94
N GLU A 241 2.40 -18.74 -25.75
CA GLU A 241 2.12 -18.43 -27.16
C GLU A 241 1.77 -19.67 -27.99
N ARG A 242 2.38 -20.82 -27.65
CA ARG A 242 2.07 -22.12 -28.27
C ARG A 242 0.81 -22.79 -27.72
N GLY A 243 0.02 -22.11 -26.89
CA GLY A 243 -1.30 -22.59 -26.45
C GLY A 243 -1.35 -23.21 -25.06
N LEU A 244 -0.28 -23.10 -24.25
CA LEU A 244 -0.33 -23.52 -22.84
C LEU A 244 -1.38 -22.67 -22.10
N ARG A 245 -2.42 -23.33 -21.58
CA ARG A 245 -3.50 -22.65 -20.84
C ARG A 245 -2.99 -22.09 -19.50
N LYS A 246 -3.19 -20.79 -19.30
CA LYS A 246 -2.90 -20.06 -18.05
C LYS A 246 -3.97 -20.30 -16.97
N THR A 247 -5.22 -20.53 -17.39
CA THR A 247 -6.39 -20.56 -16.50
C THR A 247 -6.50 -21.87 -15.71
N GLY A 248 -6.87 -21.76 -14.44
CA GLY A 248 -7.19 -22.91 -13.57
C GLY A 248 -5.97 -23.67 -13.03
N LYS A 249 -4.76 -23.19 -13.30
CA LYS A 249 -3.51 -23.79 -12.80
C LYS A 249 -2.76 -22.77 -11.94
N ASP A 250 -2.12 -23.25 -10.88
CA ASP A 250 -1.33 -22.41 -9.98
C ASP A 250 -0.14 -21.75 -10.72
N PRO A 251 -0.10 -20.40 -10.77
CA PRO A 251 0.99 -19.64 -11.38
C PRO A 251 2.37 -19.88 -10.77
N ARG A 252 2.43 -20.22 -9.47
CA ARG A 252 3.70 -20.51 -8.77
C ARG A 252 4.40 -21.72 -9.39
N GLY A 253 3.63 -22.77 -9.67
CA GLY A 253 4.13 -23.99 -10.29
C GLY A 253 4.70 -23.77 -11.69
N PHE A 254 4.14 -22.84 -12.47
CA PHE A 254 4.70 -22.49 -13.78
C PHE A 254 6.02 -21.71 -13.67
N ALA A 255 6.11 -20.77 -12.74
CA ALA A 255 7.32 -19.98 -12.53
C ALA A 255 8.51 -20.86 -12.16
N VAL A 256 8.32 -21.74 -11.17
CA VAL A 256 9.36 -22.68 -10.72
C VAL A 256 9.70 -23.73 -11.77
N ALA A 257 8.69 -24.29 -12.47
CA ALA A 257 8.95 -25.25 -13.54
C ALA A 257 9.79 -24.63 -14.67
N ALA A 258 9.53 -23.37 -15.02
CA ALA A 258 10.31 -22.65 -16.02
C ALA A 258 11.77 -22.40 -15.55
N LEU A 259 11.96 -22.01 -14.29
CA LEU A 259 13.30 -21.84 -13.70
C LEU A 259 14.09 -23.15 -13.66
N TYR A 260 13.46 -24.24 -13.24
CA TYR A 260 14.06 -25.57 -13.26
C TYR A 260 14.48 -25.98 -14.68
N LEU A 261 13.62 -25.76 -15.68
CA LEU A 261 13.94 -26.05 -17.08
C LEU A 261 15.10 -25.21 -17.61
N ALA A 262 15.22 -23.95 -17.19
CA ALA A 262 16.30 -23.06 -17.60
C ALA A 262 17.66 -23.44 -17.00
N THR A 263 17.67 -24.08 -15.82
CA THR A 263 18.89 -24.47 -15.08
C THR A 263 19.40 -25.87 -15.43
N LEU A 264 18.59 -26.76 -16.01
CA LEU A 264 18.96 -28.13 -16.41
C LEU A 264 20.26 -28.28 -17.22
N ARG A 265 20.63 -27.27 -18.05
CA ARG A 265 21.83 -27.29 -18.90
C ARG A 265 22.93 -26.36 -18.40
N THR A 266 22.93 -26.09 -17.10
CA THR A 266 23.89 -25.19 -16.45
C THR A 266 24.56 -25.93 -15.30
N PRO A 267 25.76 -25.51 -14.84
CA PRO A 267 26.41 -26.12 -13.68
C PRO A 267 25.67 -25.90 -12.36
N PHE A 268 24.51 -25.25 -12.38
CA PHE A 268 23.68 -25.01 -11.23
C PHE A 268 23.00 -26.30 -10.78
N GLN A 269 23.37 -26.81 -9.60
CA GLN A 269 22.85 -28.05 -9.03
C GLN A 269 21.95 -27.73 -7.84
N LYS A 270 20.65 -27.58 -8.11
CA LYS A 270 19.60 -27.57 -7.08
C LYS A 270 18.56 -28.64 -7.39
N THR A 271 18.06 -29.30 -6.36
CA THR A 271 17.11 -30.40 -6.49
C THR A 271 15.69 -29.91 -6.76
N GLN A 272 14.82 -30.75 -7.34
CA GLN A 272 13.40 -30.40 -7.52
C GLN A 272 12.70 -30.06 -6.20
N SER A 273 13.16 -30.65 -5.08
CA SER A 273 12.66 -30.39 -3.74
C SER A 273 12.91 -28.93 -3.33
N GLU A 274 14.13 -28.43 -3.49
CA GLU A 274 14.47 -27.02 -3.19
C GLU A 274 13.64 -26.03 -4.02
N PHE A 275 13.44 -26.33 -5.31
CA PHE A 275 12.58 -25.54 -6.19
C PHE A 275 11.11 -25.54 -5.71
N ALA A 276 10.61 -26.68 -5.24
CA ALA A 276 9.25 -26.83 -4.76
C ALA A 276 9.02 -26.10 -3.42
N GLU A 277 10.01 -26.17 -2.52
CA GLU A 277 10.00 -25.49 -1.21
C GLU A 277 9.89 -23.97 -1.37
N VAL A 278 10.72 -23.36 -2.24
CA VAL A 278 10.71 -21.90 -2.45
C VAL A 278 9.35 -21.38 -2.94
N ALA A 279 8.59 -22.18 -3.69
CA ALA A 279 7.24 -21.81 -4.12
C ALA A 279 6.12 -22.25 -3.16
N GLY A 280 6.43 -23.03 -2.11
CA GLY A 280 5.43 -23.63 -1.23
C GLY A 280 4.49 -24.57 -1.98
N ILE A 281 5.01 -25.35 -2.94
CA ILE A 281 4.25 -26.34 -3.72
C ILE A 281 4.81 -27.75 -3.50
N THR A 282 4.03 -28.78 -3.85
CA THR A 282 4.53 -30.16 -3.81
C THR A 282 5.38 -30.49 -5.03
N GLU A 283 6.37 -31.37 -4.87
CA GLU A 283 7.21 -31.86 -5.99
C GLU A 283 6.38 -32.45 -7.14
N VAL A 284 5.27 -33.13 -6.80
CA VAL A 284 4.36 -33.71 -7.81
C VAL A 284 3.75 -32.61 -8.68
N THR A 285 3.41 -31.47 -8.08
CA THR A 285 2.90 -30.30 -8.80
C THR A 285 3.97 -29.72 -9.72
N LEU A 286 5.21 -29.60 -9.23
CA LEU A 286 6.35 -29.16 -10.04
C LEU A 286 6.57 -30.08 -11.26
N ARG A 287 6.62 -31.40 -11.05
CA ARG A 287 6.78 -32.40 -12.13
C ARG A 287 5.66 -32.32 -13.17
N SER A 288 4.41 -32.14 -12.71
CA SER A 288 3.26 -31.95 -13.59
C SER A 288 3.44 -30.71 -14.49
N ARG A 289 3.88 -29.58 -13.93
CA ARG A 289 4.10 -28.33 -14.67
C ARG A 289 5.29 -28.39 -15.61
N ILE A 290 6.36 -29.10 -15.23
CA ILE A 290 7.50 -29.38 -16.13
C ILE A 290 7.02 -30.16 -17.36
N LYS A 291 6.20 -31.20 -17.16
CA LYS A 291 5.63 -31.99 -18.26
C LYS A 291 4.74 -31.14 -19.17
N ASP A 292 3.92 -30.28 -18.58
CA ASP A 292 3.09 -29.32 -19.33
C ASP A 292 3.97 -28.44 -20.24
N ILE A 293 4.98 -27.76 -19.69
CA ILE A 293 5.84 -26.83 -20.45
C ILE A 293 6.60 -27.56 -21.56
N LYS A 294 7.20 -28.73 -21.27
CA LYS A 294 7.94 -29.53 -22.27
C LYS A 294 7.07 -29.93 -23.46
N ARG A 295 5.80 -30.28 -23.22
CA ARG A 295 4.86 -30.71 -24.27
C ARG A 295 4.65 -29.63 -25.34
N TYR A 296 4.56 -28.37 -24.94
CA TYR A 296 4.34 -27.25 -25.86
C TYR A 296 5.64 -26.71 -26.47
N LEU A 297 6.76 -26.85 -25.77
CA LEU A 297 8.06 -26.41 -26.29
C LEU A 297 8.71 -27.40 -27.25
N LYS A 298 8.19 -28.64 -27.38
CA LYS A 298 8.79 -29.73 -28.18
C LYS A 298 10.28 -29.92 -27.85
N PHE A 299 10.57 -30.01 -26.55
CA PHE A 299 11.88 -30.40 -26.06
C PHE A 299 12.14 -31.89 -26.30
#